data_AF-A0A4D7JQ41-F1
#
_entry.id   AF-A0A4D7JQ41-F1
#
_cell.length_a   1.000
_cell.length_b   1.000
_cell.length_c   1.000
_cell.angle_alpha   90.00
_cell.angle_beta   90.00
_cell.angle_gamma   90.00
#
_symmetry.space_group_name_H-M   'P 1'
#
loop_
_entity.id
_entity.type
_entity.pdbx_description
1 polymer ?
#
loop_
_entity_poly.entity_id
_entity_poly.type
_entity_poly.pdbx_seq_one_letter_code
_entity_poly.pdbx_strand_id
1 'polypeptide(L)' 'MKILVTGIYDPEYNRNKVLVSGLKKLGVEVTEFPFKSKFKVSRKKLRLLAEDADLIYMPHLLIWRYGLSKR' A
#
# COMPACT_ATOMS: atom_id res chain seq x y z
N MET A 1 -5.44 11.32 -12.76
CA MET A 1 -5.78 9.95 -12.31
C MET A 1 -5.21 9.77 -10.93
N LYS A 2 -6.06 9.33 -9.99
CA LYS A 2 -5.75 9.17 -8.57
C LYS A 2 -5.70 7.68 -8.22
N ILE A 3 -4.54 7.23 -7.73
CA ILE A 3 -4.34 5.84 -7.29
C ILE A 3 -4.16 5.81 -5.78
N LEU A 4 -4.97 4.99 -5.10
CA LEU A 4 -4.75 4.63 -3.71
C LEU A 4 -3.89 3.35 -3.64
N VAL A 5 -2.70 3.44 -3.06
CA VAL A 5 -1.84 2.29 -2.78
C VAL A 5 -1.98 1.88 -1.32
N THR A 6 -2.72 0.80 -1.08
CA THR A 6 -3.15 0.39 0.27
C THR A 6 -2.96 -1.11 0.49
N GLY A 7 -3.01 -1.57 1.73
CA GLY A 7 -2.83 -2.98 2.08
C GLY A 7 -1.76 -3.20 3.14
N ILE A 8 -1.53 -4.48 3.44
CA ILE A 8 -0.40 -4.90 4.26
C ILE A 8 0.79 -5.05 3.32
N TYR A 9 1.67 -4.05 3.32
CA TYR A 9 2.92 -4.10 2.56
C TYR A 9 3.96 -3.19 3.23
N ASP A 10 5.22 -3.42 2.89
CA ASP A 10 6.32 -2.55 3.30
C ASP A 10 6.54 -1.46 2.22
N PRO A 11 6.28 -0.17 2.51
CA PRO A 11 6.56 0.91 1.58
C PRO A 11 8.07 1.07 1.32
N GLU A 12 8.92 0.53 2.20
CA GLU A 12 10.37 0.56 2.03
C GLU A 12 10.89 -0.47 1.04
N TYR A 13 10.08 -1.48 0.72
CA TYR A 13 10.46 -2.54 -0.21
C TYR A 13 10.75 -1.96 -1.59
N ASN A 14 11.93 -2.27 -2.13
CA ASN A 14 12.46 -1.63 -3.33
C ASN A 14 11.48 -1.66 -4.52
N ARG A 15 10.73 -2.76 -4.71
CA ARG A 15 9.74 -2.85 -5.80
C ARG A 15 8.59 -1.85 -5.63
N ASN A 16 8.13 -1.64 -4.40
CA ASN A 16 7.06 -0.68 -4.11
C ASN A 16 7.56 0.75 -4.34
N LYS A 17 8.78 1.07 -3.88
CA LYS A 17 9.43 2.37 -4.14
C LYS A 17 9.56 2.65 -5.64
N VAL A 18 10.05 1.68 -6.41
CA VAL A 18 10.19 1.80 -7.87
C VAL A 18 8.83 2.01 -8.53
N LEU A 19 7.81 1.22 -8.16
CA LEU A 19 6.47 1.33 -8.75
C LEU A 19 5.81 2.67 -8.44
N VAL A 20 5.79 3.09 -7.17
CA VAL A 20 5.21 4.37 -6.75
C VAL A 20 5.95 5.54 -7.39
N SER A 21 7.28 5.51 -7.43
CA SER A 21 8.08 6.58 -8.06
C SER A 21 7.85 6.65 -9.57
N GLY A 22 7.71 5.51 -10.25
CA GLY A 22 7.36 5.45 -11.67
C GLY A 22 5.99 6.06 -11.95
N LEU A 23 4.97 5.70 -11.16
CA LEU A 23 3.64 6.27 -11.28
C LEU A 23 3.64 7.79 -11.09
N LYS A 24 4.32 8.30 -10.06
CA LYS A 24 4.45 9.74 -9.82
C LYS A 24 5.13 10.47 -11.00
N LYS A 25 6.16 9.86 -11.62
CA LYS A 25 6.83 10.42 -12.81
C LYS A 25 5.93 10.48 -14.04
N LEU A 26 4.93 9.62 -14.14
CA LEU A 26 3.93 9.63 -15.22
C LEU A 26 2.81 10.65 -14.99
N GLY A 27 2.92 11.50 -13.95
CA GLY A 27 1.90 12.50 -13.62
C GLY A 27 0.67 11.93 -12.90
N VAL A 28 0.77 10.70 -12.39
CA VAL A 28 -0.30 10.08 -11.60
C VAL A 28 -0.24 10.57 -10.16
N GLU A 29 -1.38 10.95 -9.61
CA GLU A 29 -1.51 11.28 -8.18
C GLU A 29 -1.59 9.98 -7.39
N VAL A 30 -0.57 9.71 -6.56
CA VAL A 30 -0.48 8.48 -5.77
C VAL A 30 -0.60 8.78 -4.30
N THR A 31 -1.64 8.24 -3.67
CA THR A 31 -1.87 8.32 -2.23
C THR A 31 -1.52 6.99 -1.57
N GLU A 32 -0.54 7.00 -0.67
CA GLU A 32 -0.07 5.79 0.01
C GLU A 32 -0.74 5.65 1.39
N PHE A 33 -1.38 4.50 1.64
CA PHE A 33 -1.98 4.16 2.93
C PHE A 33 -1.62 2.73 3.37
N PRO A 34 -0.33 2.41 3.58
CA PRO A 34 0.10 1.11 4.08
C PRO A 34 -0.34 0.89 5.52
N PHE A 35 -0.63 -0.35 5.89
CA PHE A 35 -0.94 -0.72 7.27
C PHE A 35 -0.27 -2.02 7.71
N LYS A 36 0.28 -2.04 8.93
CA LYS A 36 0.98 -3.20 9.48
C LYS A 36 0.06 -4.38 9.80
N SER A 37 -1.22 -4.11 10.04
CA SER A 37 -2.22 -5.13 10.39
C SER A 37 -3.62 -4.64 10.06
N LYS A 38 -4.45 -5.54 9.52
CA LYS A 38 -5.86 -5.29 9.21
C LYS A 38 -6.69 -4.83 10.42
N PHE A 39 -6.25 -5.16 11.64
CA PHE A 39 -6.93 -4.81 12.89
C PHE A 39 -6.67 -3.37 13.35
N LYS A 40 -5.58 -2.74 12.88
CA LYS A 40 -5.20 -1.38 13.26
C LYS A 40 -5.56 -0.34 12.20
N VAL A 41 -6.33 -0.73 11.18
CA VAL A 41 -6.75 0.17 10.09
C VAL A 41 -7.95 0.99 10.49
N SER A 42 -7.84 2.31 10.35
CA SER A 42 -9.01 3.19 10.40
C SER A 42 -9.86 2.97 9.15
N ARG A 43 -10.94 2.18 9.30
CA ARG A 43 -11.89 1.90 8.21
C ARG A 43 -12.51 3.17 7.63
N LYS A 44 -12.80 4.16 8.49
CA LYS A 44 -13.34 5.46 8.06
C LYS A 44 -12.37 6.18 7.14
N LYS A 45 -11.07 6.24 7.52
CA LYS A 45 -10.04 6.89 6.70
C LYS A 45 -9.79 6.12 5.40
N LEU A 46 -9.73 4.79 5.46
CA LEU A 46 -9.58 3.96 4.26
C LEU A 46 -10.73 4.19 3.28
N ARG A 47 -11.97 4.25 3.77
CA ARG A 47 -13.15 4.48 2.93
C ARG A 47 -13.13 5.85 2.26
N LEU A 48 -12.80 6.91 3.00
CA LEU A 48 -12.67 8.26 2.43
C LEU A 48 -11.60 8.31 1.32
N LEU A 49 -10.46 7.65 1.54
CA LEU A 49 -9.39 7.58 0.55
C LEU A 49 -9.77 6.73 -0.68
N ALA A 50 -10.58 5.68 -0.47
CA ALA A 50 -11.07 4.85 -1.55
C ALA A 50 -12.13 5.56 -2.41
N GLU A 51 -12.97 6.40 -1.79
CA GLU A 51 -13.98 7.20 -2.50
C GLU A 51 -13.36 8.32 -3.35
N ASP A 52 -12.18 8.85 -2.98
CA ASP A 52 -11.44 9.86 -3.77
C ASP A 52 -10.54 9.25 -4.87
N ALA A 53 -10.36 7.92 -4.90
CA ALA A 53 -9.44 7.26 -5.83
C ALA A 53 -10.16 6.69 -7.05
N ASP A 54 -9.55 6.85 -8.23
CA ASP A 54 -10.01 6.22 -9.48
C ASP A 54 -9.66 4.72 -9.51
N LEU A 55 -8.55 4.35 -8.85
CA LEU A 55 -8.02 2.98 -8.80
C LEU A 55 -7.45 2.68 -7.42
N ILE A 56 -7.70 1.48 -6.93
CA ILE A 56 -7.07 0.94 -5.72
C ILE A 56 -6.05 -0.12 -6.13
N TYR A 57 -4.78 0.12 -5.82
CA TYR A 57 -3.70 -0.84 -6.00
C TYR A 57 -3.32 -1.44 -4.63
N MET A 58 -3.33 -2.77 -4.56
CA MET A 58 -2.92 -3.52 -3.36
C MET A 58 -1.67 -4.33 -3.67
N PRO A 59 -0.47 -3.89 -3.22
CA PRO A 59 0.75 -4.67 -3.38
C PRO A 59 0.62 -6.02 -2.67
N HIS A 60 1.16 -7.07 -3.28
CA HIS A 60 1.21 -8.38 -2.64
C HIS A 60 2.10 -8.32 -1.39
N LEU A 61 1.59 -8.88 -0.31
CA LEU A 61 2.32 -9.01 0.94
C LEU A 61 3.41 -10.08 0.78
N LEU A 62 4.68 -9.69 0.84
CA LEU A 62 5.79 -10.64 1.00
C LEU A 62 5.83 -11.13 2.46
N ILE A 63 4.93 -12.04 2.84
CA ILE A 63 5.20 -12.97 3.96
C ILE A 63 6.15 -14.03 3.42
N TRP A 64 7.44 -13.71 3.36
CA TRP A 64 8.46 -14.75 3.40
C TRP A 64 9.24 -14.58 4.71
N ARG A 65 8.76 -15.31 5.71
CA ARG A 65 9.62 -16.22 6.48
C ARG A 65 10.78 -15.57 7.26
N TYR A 66 10.47 -14.58 8.10
CA TYR A 66 11.32 -14.20 9.25
C TYR A 66 10.51 -14.24 10.56
N GLY A 67 9.93 -15.39 10.89
CA GLY A 67 9.19 -15.53 12.15
C GLY A 67 8.50 -16.86 12.48
N LEU A 68 8.65 -17.92 11.66
CA LEU A 68 8.31 -19.30 12.05
C LEU A 68 9.60 -20.12 12.23
N SER A 69 10.56 -19.57 12.95
CA SER A 69 11.66 -20.33 13.53
C SER A 69 11.97 -19.75 14.91
N LYS A 70 11.74 -20.58 15.94
CA LYS A 70 11.80 -20.32 17.39
C LYS A 70 10.60 -19.49 17.88
N ARG A 71 9.62 -20.04 18.61
CA ARG A 71 9.60 -21.18 19.54
C ARG A 71 8.26 -21.90 19.46
#